data_AF-A0A1F0CF85-F1
#
_entry.id   AF-A0A1F0CF85-F1
#
_cell.length_a   1.000
_cell.length_b   1.000
_cell.length_c   1.000
_cell.angle_alpha   90.00
_cell.angle_beta   90.00
_cell.angle_gamma   90.00
#
_symmetry.space_group_name_H-M   'P 1'
#
loop_
_entity.id
_entity.type
_entity.pdbx_description
1 polymer ?
#
loop_
_entity_poly.entity_id
_entity_poly.type
_entity_poly.pdbx_seq_one_letter_code
_entity_poly.pdbx_strand_id
1 'polypeptide(L)' 'MFFPNIDNIIKNYIKEMITHSDIPDLQKQLETAYQVPYSFALGIYISTIESIILNWIDHDFTEEPEEIARYITSVVRI' A
#
# COMPACT_ATOMS: atom_id res chain seq x y z
N MET A 1 25.26 16.44 0.53
CA MET A 1 24.85 15.08 0.12
C MET A 1 23.33 15.06 0.17
N PHE A 2 22.64 14.84 -0.94
CA PHE A 2 21.18 14.73 -0.96
C PHE A 2 20.84 13.28 -0.66
N PHE A 3 20.18 13.04 0.46
CA PHE A 3 19.62 11.72 0.76
C PHE A 3 18.22 11.67 0.15
N PRO A 4 17.93 10.69 -0.71
CA PRO A 4 16.58 10.51 -1.22
C PRO A 4 15.61 10.31 -0.06
N ASN A 5 14.43 10.95 -0.13
CA ASN A 5 13.37 10.71 0.84
C ASN A 5 12.72 9.35 0.51
N ILE A 6 13.17 8.31 1.22
CA ILE A 6 12.77 6.92 0.99
C ILE A 6 11.26 6.75 1.17
N ASP A 7 10.66 7.40 2.17
CA ASP A 7 9.21 7.37 2.43
C ASP A 7 8.43 7.82 1.19
N ASN A 8 8.81 8.97 0.62
CA ASN A 8 8.17 9.49 -0.60
C ASN A 8 8.37 8.54 -1.79
N ILE A 9 9.53 7.89 -1.91
CA ILE A 9 9.80 6.95 -3.01
C ILE A 9 8.92 5.71 -2.88
N ILE A 10 8.87 5.10 -1.69
CA ILE A 10 8.05 3.92 -1.41
C ILE A 10 6.57 4.24 -1.65
N LYS A 11 6.08 5.36 -1.10
CA LYS A 11 4.70 5.78 -1.26
C LYS A 11 4.31 6.02 -2.72
N ASN A 12 5.17 6.69 -3.48
CA ASN A 12 4.92 6.93 -4.90
C ASN A 12 4.92 5.63 -5.69
N TYR A 13 5.85 4.72 -5.40
CA TYR A 13 5.92 3.42 -6.04
C TYR A 13 4.65 2.59 -5.79
N ILE A 14 4.19 2.51 -4.54
CA ILE A 14 2.94 1.82 -4.18
C ILE A 14 1.76 2.45 -4.92
N LYS A 15 1.66 3.78 -4.90
CA LYS A 15 0.61 4.52 -5.60
C LYS A 15 0.59 4.20 -7.09
N GLU A 16 1.74 4.29 -7.76
CA GLU A 16 1.85 4.01 -9.19
C GLU A 16 1.45 2.58 -9.52
N MET A 17 1.90 1.61 -8.73
CA MET A 17 1.54 0.21 -8.92
C MET A 17 0.02 -0.01 -8.83
N ILE A 18 -0.65 0.61 -7.85
CA ILE A 18 -2.09 0.47 -7.67
C ILE A 18 -2.86 1.17 -8.78
N THR A 19 -2.49 2.41 -9.12
CA THR A 19 -3.22 3.18 -10.14
C THR A 19 -3.07 2.63 -11.56
N HIS A 20 -1.99 1.88 -11.83
CA HIS A 20 -1.75 1.21 -13.11
C HIS A 20 -2.03 -0.30 -13.04
N SER A 21 -2.62 -0.79 -11.94
CA SER A 21 -2.99 -2.19 -11.81
C SER A 21 -4.23 -2.52 -12.64
N ASP A 22 -4.35 -3.78 -13.03
CA ASP A 22 -5.55 -4.31 -13.69
C ASP A 22 -6.67 -4.64 -12.69
N ILE A 23 -6.72 -3.99 -11.53
CA ILE A 23 -7.78 -4.22 -10.53
C ILE A 23 -9.10 -3.66 -11.09
N PRO A 24 -10.09 -4.53 -11.39
CA PRO A 24 -11.34 -4.09 -11.99
C PRO A 24 -12.13 -3.24 -10.99
N ASP A 25 -12.71 -2.13 -11.44
CA ASP A 25 -13.54 -1.26 -10.60
C ASP A 25 -12.87 -0.81 -9.28
N LEU A 26 -11.54 -0.66 -9.26
CA LEU A 26 -10.74 -0.29 -8.07
C LEU A 26 -11.38 0.85 -7.27
N GLN A 27 -11.86 1.89 -7.94
CA GLN A 27 -12.54 3.00 -7.29
C GLN A 27 -13.76 2.55 -6.48
N LYS A 28 -14.66 1.79 -7.10
CA LYS A 28 -15.89 1.32 -6.47
C LYS A 28 -15.59 0.35 -5.32
N GLN A 29 -14.60 -0.53 -5.50
CA GLN A 29 -14.18 -1.46 -4.44
C GLN A 29 -13.66 -0.69 -3.22
N LEU A 30 -12.78 0.29 -3.42
CA LEU A 30 -12.25 1.13 -2.35
C LEU A 30 -13.32 1.98 -1.65
N GLU A 31 -14.19 2.64 -2.41
CA GLU A 31 -15.29 3.42 -1.82
C GLU A 31 -16.25 2.54 -1.02
N THR A 32 -16.51 1.31 -1.49
CA THR A 32 -17.35 0.34 -0.78
C THR A 32 -16.68 -0.20 0.47
N ALA A 33 -15.39 -0.48 0.44
CA ALA A 33 -14.66 -1.02 1.58
C ALA A 33 -14.50 0.02 2.71
N TYR A 34 -14.14 1.25 2.35
CA TYR A 34 -13.81 2.30 3.33
C TYR A 34 -14.96 3.27 3.63
N GLN A 35 -16.06 3.25 2.86
CA GLN A 35 -17.24 4.10 3.05
C GLN A 35 -16.92 5.61 3.05
N VAL A 36 -15.91 6.00 2.29
CA VAL A 36 -15.44 7.39 2.10
C VAL A 36 -15.14 7.64 0.63
N PRO A 37 -15.03 8.90 0.17
CA PRO A 37 -14.72 9.20 -1.23
C PRO A 37 -13.39 8.57 -1.68
N TYR A 38 -13.30 8.21 -2.96
CA TYR A 38 -12.16 7.50 -3.54
C TYR A 38 -10.78 8.06 -3.15
N SER A 39 -10.60 9.38 -3.17
CA SER A 39 -9.30 9.99 -2.85
C SER A 39 -8.84 9.69 -1.43
N PHE A 40 -9.78 9.64 -0.46
CA PHE A 40 -9.49 9.25 0.92
C PHE A 40 -9.28 7.74 1.01
N ALA A 41 -10.14 6.94 0.38
CA ALA A 41 -10.06 5.49 0.40
C ALA A 41 -8.73 4.98 -0.19
N LEU A 42 -8.33 5.51 -1.34
CA LEU A 42 -7.05 5.23 -1.98
C LEU A 42 -5.86 5.62 -1.09
N GLY A 43 -5.96 6.78 -0.42
CA GLY A 43 -4.93 7.22 0.52
C GLY A 43 -4.76 6.26 1.70
N ILE A 44 -5.87 5.83 2.32
CA ILE A 44 -5.86 4.86 3.43
C ILE A 44 -5.27 3.53 2.97
N TYR A 45 -5.71 3.04 1.80
CA TYR A 45 -5.21 1.80 1.22
C TYR A 45 -3.70 1.83 0.98
N ILE A 46 -3.19 2.88 0.33
CA ILE A 46 -1.74 3.07 0.09
C ILE A 46 -0.98 3.14 1.41
N SER A 47 -1.45 3.94 2.37
CA SER A 47 -0.75 4.11 3.65
C SER A 47 -0.77 2.85 4.51
N THR A 48 -1.76 1.98 4.35
CA THR A 48 -1.79 0.67 5.02
C THR A 48 -0.69 -0.24 4.47
N ILE A 49 -0.53 -0.32 3.14
CA ILE A 49 0.55 -1.08 2.49
C ILE A 49 1.92 -0.52 2.87
N GLU A 50 2.06 0.81 2.79
CA GLU A 50 3.27 1.53 3.19
C GLU A 50 3.68 1.19 4.62
N SER A 51 2.73 1.20 5.56
CA SER A 51 3.00 0.88 6.96
C SER A 51 3.50 -0.55 7.16
N ILE A 52 2.96 -1.53 6.43
CA ILE A 52 3.41 -2.93 6.50
C ILE A 52 4.85 -3.06 5.98
N ILE A 53 5.16 -2.43 4.85
CA ILE A 53 6.50 -2.49 4.25
C ILE A 53 7.53 -1.78 5.12
N LEU A 54 7.21 -0.58 5.64
CA LEU A 54 8.11 0.14 6.53
C LEU A 54 8.34 -0.62 7.84
N ASN A 55 7.30 -1.24 8.41
CA ASN A 55 7.45 -2.08 9.58
C ASN A 55 8.37 -3.28 9.30
N TRP A 56 8.25 -3.91 8.13
CA TRP A 56 9.15 -5.01 7.73
C TRP A 56 10.61 -4.56 7.60
N ILE A 57 10.84 -3.37 7.02
CA ILE A 57 12.17 -2.76 6.92
C ILE A 57 12.74 -2.46 8.31
N ASP A 58 11.95 -1.87 9.20
CA ASP A 58 12.36 -1.49 10.57
C ASP A 58 12.69 -2.71 11.44
N HIS A 59 12.17 -3.89 11.08
CA HIS A 59 12.44 -5.17 11.74
C HIS A 59 13.45 -6.02 10.96
N ASP A 60 14.39 -5.37 10.26
CA ASP A 60 15.52 -6.02 9.55
C ASP A 60 15.09 -7.12 8.56
N PHE A 61 13.91 -6.99 7.95
CA PHE A 61 13.35 -7.95 7.00
C PHE A 61 13.19 -9.37 7.59
N THR A 62 12.74 -9.47 8.84
CA THR A 62 12.66 -10.76 9.55
C THR A 62 11.73 -11.78 8.88
N GLU A 63 10.59 -11.36 8.35
CA GLU A 63 9.65 -12.22 7.62
C GLU A 63 10.07 -12.43 6.16
N GLU A 64 9.66 -13.56 5.57
CA GLU A 64 9.89 -13.79 4.13
C GLU A 64 9.00 -12.87 3.27
N PRO A 65 9.42 -12.48 2.05
CA PRO A 65 8.63 -11.62 1.18
C PRO A 65 7.21 -12.14 0.91
N GLU A 66 7.04 -13.46 0.79
CA GLU A 66 5.72 -14.08 0.60
C GLU A 66 4.81 -13.92 1.83
N GLU A 67 5.38 -13.86 3.04
CA GLU A 67 4.62 -13.58 4.27
C GLU A 67 4.10 -12.15 4.28
N ILE A 68 4.95 -11.20 3.92
CA ILE A 68 4.57 -9.78 3.82
C ILE A 68 3.50 -9.57 2.75
N ALA A 69 3.63 -10.24 1.59
CA ALA A 69 2.61 -10.21 0.55
C ALA A 69 1.26 -10.76 1.06
N ARG A 70 1.28 -11.82 1.87
CA ARG A 70 0.06 -12.33 2.52
C ARG A 70 -0.53 -11.33 3.52
N TYR A 71 0.30 -10.66 4.33
CA TYR A 71 -0.19 -9.63 5.26
C TYR A 71 -0.87 -8.49 4.51
N ILE A 72 -0.20 -7.94 3.50
CA ILE A 72 -0.74 -6.88 2.63
C ILE A 72 -2.10 -7.32 2.10
N THR A 73 -2.17 -8.44 1.38
CA THR A 73 -3.42 -8.92 0.75
C THR A 73 -4.53 -9.27 1.75
N SER A 74 -4.19 -9.67 2.98
CA SER A 74 -5.18 -9.96 4.03
C SER A 74 -5.80 -8.70 4.63
N VAL A 75 -5.00 -7.64 4.83
CA VAL A 75 -5.43 -6.41 5.49
C VAL A 75 -6.16 -5.50 4.52
N VAL A 76 -5.70 -5.44 3.27
CA VAL A 76 -6.24 -4.54 2.25
C VAL A 76 -7.27 -5.21 1.35
N ARG A 77 -7.88 -6.30 1.81
CA ARG A 77 -8.78 -7.11 0.98
C ARG A 77 -10.00 -6.27 0.53
N ILE A 78 -10.06 -6.00 -0.77
CA ILE A 78 -11.12 -5.27 -1.47
C ILE A 78 -11.70 -6.10 -2.62
#